data_AF-A0A496TIR8-F1
#
_entry.id   AF-A0A496TIR8-F1
#
_cell.length_a   1.000
_cell.length_b   1.000
_cell.length_c   1.000
_cell.angle_alpha   90.00
_cell.angle_beta   90.00
_cell.angle_gamma   90.00
#
_symmetry.space_group_name_H-M   'P 1'
#
loop_
_entity.id
_entity.type
_entity.pdbx_description
1 polymer ?
#
loop_
_entity_poly.entity_id
_entity_poly.type
_entity_poly.pdbx_seq_one_letter_code
_entity_poly.pdbx_strand_id
1 'polypeptide(L)'
;MYRPESSIIDNSKLKLFEELDKILREQSSLDVACAYFNIAGFQLIKDALAGTEKFRLLMGKTPAIDEKKPDIFQPEEFYKENLRKDLEKEIFERDKKEAVVSLIELLKNDAWEVRLFNKGFLHGKAYIFDKLVIVGSSNFTYAGFTSNTELNAVLDEAYARYIREEWFEKMWNESRDFKEELIKILDESKFGTKEYPPFYIFIKSLYELQKKDILFEHETPSILPPSEVDLANFQDDAVKRIYSRLKAYNGVLIADSVGLGKTWIAKKVIEDFGFYRRRRFVVVCPASVDETLWRPELKSIGLSENIIHQEELGREDFNFDDLERKLNFKLTDISLIVVDESHNFRNPFSNRYENLFTFIEKAGEKQKPKVLFLTATPMNNTHWDLYFQLMLIAQNNRRIFLKEGIFNIEDRFKKADKGDISQLADILQIISIRRTRQYIKNNYPDAKYKDEKGKWIDIKFPERKLTEIYYSLDETYQGLYYQIAEKIEKELNLAYYRLEEYRITGKRDEMELGRMKALGGILQTLLLKRLESSVEAFRKSIQTQIDFLSHFKDVFKKGMVLRRKFYNKYITYLEEEFQEPDSIIEELKKNLK
;
A
#
# COMPACT_ATOMS: atom_id res chain seq x y z
N MET A 1 -8.79 -24.79 60.40
CA MET A 1 -9.64 -23.77 59.78
C MET A 1 -8.89 -22.47 59.68
N TYR A 2 -8.34 -22.21 58.50
CA TYR A 2 -7.61 -20.99 58.21
C TYR A 2 -8.52 -19.78 58.37
N ARG A 3 -8.02 -18.77 59.09
CA ARG A 3 -8.63 -17.45 59.18
C ARG A 3 -7.52 -16.43 58.96
N PRO A 4 -7.76 -15.38 58.15
CA PRO A 4 -6.82 -14.28 58.00
C PRO A 4 -6.41 -13.73 59.37
N GLU A 5 -5.13 -13.42 59.54
CA GLU A 5 -4.58 -12.88 60.80
C GLU A 5 -5.16 -11.49 61.13
N SER A 6 -5.62 -10.77 60.12
CA SER A 6 -6.26 -9.47 60.22
C SER A 6 -7.72 -9.54 59.80
N SER A 7 -8.62 -8.91 60.56
CA SER A 7 -10.02 -8.71 60.16
C SER A 7 -10.16 -7.74 58.98
N ILE A 8 -9.08 -7.08 58.57
CA ILE A 8 -9.01 -6.18 57.41
C ILE A 8 -7.93 -6.67 56.45
N ILE A 9 -8.32 -6.93 55.21
CA ILE A 9 -7.41 -7.19 54.09
C ILE A 9 -7.25 -5.89 53.32
N ASP A 10 -6.14 -5.22 53.57
CA ASP A 10 -5.66 -4.07 52.81
C ASP A 10 -4.59 -4.57 51.85
N ASN A 11 -4.87 -4.51 50.55
CA ASN A 11 -3.95 -5.00 49.52
C ASN A 11 -2.57 -4.32 49.55
N SER A 12 -2.37 -3.19 50.25
CA SER A 12 -1.03 -2.63 50.47
C SER A 12 -0.16 -3.47 51.43
N LYS A 13 -0.78 -4.26 52.31
CA LYS A 13 -0.11 -5.08 53.34
C LYS A 13 -0.34 -6.57 53.16
N LEU A 14 -1.58 -6.97 52.87
CA LEU A 14 -2.04 -8.35 52.70
C LEU A 14 -2.82 -8.44 51.40
N LYS A 15 -2.28 -9.17 50.42
CA LYS A 15 -2.91 -9.30 49.11
C LYS A 15 -4.10 -10.24 49.20
N LEU A 16 -5.26 -9.82 48.67
CA LEU A 16 -6.49 -10.60 48.74
C LEU A 16 -6.35 -11.98 48.10
N PHE A 17 -5.61 -12.13 46.99
CA PHE A 17 -5.44 -13.46 46.37
C PHE A 17 -4.71 -14.46 47.27
N GLU A 18 -3.74 -14.01 48.08
CA GLU A 18 -2.99 -14.90 48.99
C GLU A 18 -3.90 -15.42 50.10
N GLU A 19 -4.79 -14.57 50.60
CA GLU A 19 -5.77 -14.96 51.61
C GLU A 19 -6.87 -15.85 51.03
N LEU A 20 -7.37 -15.54 49.83
CA LEU A 20 -8.31 -16.40 49.11
C LEU A 20 -7.71 -17.79 48.85
N ASP A 21 -6.46 -17.88 48.41
CA ASP A 21 -5.78 -19.15 48.15
C ASP A 21 -5.71 -20.04 49.40
N LYS A 22 -5.34 -19.45 50.55
CA LYS A 22 -5.29 -20.18 51.83
C LYS A 22 -6.68 -20.62 52.31
N ILE A 23 -7.70 -19.76 52.16
CA ILE A 23 -9.08 -20.08 52.57
C ILE A 23 -9.66 -21.21 51.70
N LEU A 24 -9.45 -21.14 50.38
CA LEU A 24 -9.93 -22.13 49.42
C LEU A 24 -9.32 -23.53 49.60
N ARG A 25 -8.14 -23.64 50.21
CA ARG A 25 -7.55 -24.95 50.57
C ARG A 25 -8.27 -25.68 51.70
N GLU A 26 -9.05 -24.97 52.51
CA GLU A 26 -9.77 -25.54 53.66
C GLU A 26 -11.30 -25.47 53.53
N GLN A 27 -11.83 -24.66 52.61
CA GLN A 27 -13.26 -24.52 52.35
C GLN A 27 -13.58 -24.80 50.89
N SER A 28 -14.47 -25.77 50.64
CA SER A 28 -14.80 -26.27 49.29
C SER A 28 -15.98 -25.54 48.63
N SER A 29 -16.59 -24.57 49.30
CA SER A 29 -17.77 -23.83 48.81
C SER A 29 -17.52 -22.32 48.78
N LEU A 30 -17.71 -21.70 47.63
CA LEU A 30 -17.52 -20.26 47.43
C LEU A 30 -18.63 -19.64 46.56
N ASP A 31 -19.30 -18.63 47.12
CA ASP A 31 -20.16 -17.73 46.38
C ASP A 31 -19.47 -16.37 46.19
N VAL A 32 -19.36 -15.90 44.96
CA VAL A 32 -18.75 -14.60 44.63
C VAL A 32 -19.79 -13.68 44.02
N ALA A 33 -19.95 -12.49 44.59
CA ALA A 33 -20.65 -11.38 43.94
C ALA A 33 -19.63 -10.31 43.56
N CYS A 34 -19.60 -9.90 42.29
CA CYS A 34 -18.72 -8.83 41.83
C CYS A 34 -19.30 -8.06 40.64
N ALA A 35 -18.85 -6.83 40.44
CA ALA A 35 -19.27 -6.03 39.30
C ALA A 35 -18.43 -6.29 38.04
N TYR A 36 -17.17 -6.72 38.21
CA TYR A 36 -16.26 -7.02 37.12
C TYR A 36 -15.48 -8.30 37.40
N PHE A 37 -15.37 -9.13 36.36
CA PHE A 37 -14.60 -10.37 36.34
C PHE A 37 -13.60 -10.32 35.19
N ASN A 38 -12.34 -10.69 35.43
CA ASN A 38 -11.36 -10.89 34.35
C ASN A 38 -10.47 -12.12 34.56
N ILE A 39 -9.90 -12.60 33.46
CA ILE A 39 -9.09 -13.83 33.43
C ILE A 39 -7.82 -13.71 34.26
N ALA A 40 -7.19 -12.54 34.27
CA ALA A 40 -5.97 -12.32 35.05
C ALA A 40 -6.23 -12.45 36.57
N GLY A 41 -7.42 -12.09 37.05
CA GLY A 41 -7.83 -12.34 38.43
C GLY A 41 -8.05 -13.83 38.71
N PHE A 42 -8.75 -14.53 37.81
CA PHE A 42 -8.93 -15.98 37.91
C PHE A 42 -7.59 -16.72 37.94
N GLN A 43 -6.64 -16.34 37.10
CA GLN A 43 -5.32 -16.97 37.02
C GLN A 43 -4.56 -16.95 38.36
N LEU A 44 -4.76 -15.93 39.20
CA LEU A 44 -4.07 -15.82 40.50
C LEU A 44 -4.52 -16.87 41.53
N ILE A 45 -5.76 -17.35 41.44
CA ILE A 45 -6.34 -18.30 42.40
C ILE A 45 -6.84 -19.58 41.73
N LYS A 46 -6.47 -19.80 40.46
CA LYS A 46 -6.96 -20.89 39.62
C LYS A 46 -6.81 -22.25 40.30
N ASP A 47 -5.63 -22.54 40.84
CA ASP A 47 -5.31 -23.87 41.38
C ASP A 47 -6.09 -24.17 42.66
N ALA A 48 -6.20 -23.21 43.58
CA ALA A 48 -7.03 -23.39 44.77
C ALA A 48 -8.52 -23.40 44.45
N LEU A 49 -8.97 -22.56 43.50
CA LEU A 49 -10.37 -22.52 43.10
C LEU A 49 -10.81 -23.80 42.39
N ALA A 50 -9.93 -24.44 41.61
CA ALA A 50 -10.20 -25.72 40.95
C ALA A 50 -10.53 -26.85 41.94
N GLY A 51 -10.07 -26.76 43.19
CA GLY A 51 -10.38 -27.72 44.27
C GLY A 51 -11.74 -27.54 44.93
N THR A 52 -12.53 -26.54 44.53
CA THR A 52 -13.86 -26.28 45.12
C THR A 52 -14.91 -27.27 44.62
N GLU A 53 -15.73 -27.75 45.54
CA GLU A 53 -16.87 -28.62 45.26
C GLU A 53 -18.06 -27.82 44.72
N LYS A 54 -18.23 -26.57 45.16
CA LYS A 54 -19.31 -25.69 44.72
C LYS A 54 -18.81 -24.27 44.51
N PHE A 55 -19.11 -23.71 43.34
CA PHE A 55 -18.75 -22.34 42.99
C PHE A 55 -19.92 -21.61 42.34
N ARG A 56 -20.29 -20.44 42.85
CA ARG A 56 -21.32 -19.59 42.26
C ARG A 56 -20.78 -18.20 41.99
N LEU A 57 -20.77 -17.79 40.72
CA LEU A 57 -20.33 -16.45 40.32
C LEU A 57 -21.53 -15.60 39.91
N LEU A 58 -21.82 -14.58 40.73
CA LEU A 58 -22.81 -13.56 40.45
C LEU A 58 -22.12 -12.31 39.89
N MET A 59 -22.47 -12.00 38.65
CA MET A 59 -21.86 -10.92 37.88
C MET A 59 -22.81 -9.73 37.78
N GLY A 60 -22.26 -8.53 37.96
CA GLY A 60 -22.99 -7.28 38.01
C GLY A 60 -22.56 -6.25 36.97
N LYS A 61 -23.06 -5.02 37.15
CA LYS A 61 -22.65 -3.82 36.42
C LYS A 61 -22.59 -2.63 37.38
N THR A 62 -21.64 -1.74 37.15
CA THR A 62 -21.56 -0.43 37.83
C THR A 62 -22.25 0.67 37.01
N PRO A 63 -22.73 1.74 37.64
CA PRO A 63 -23.18 2.92 36.90
C PRO A 63 -21.99 3.53 36.15
N ALA A 64 -22.08 3.63 34.82
CA ALA A 64 -21.08 4.34 34.01
C ALA A 64 -21.35 5.85 34.10
N ILE A 65 -20.30 6.65 34.29
CA ILE A 65 -20.37 8.11 34.41
C ILE A 65 -20.33 8.82 33.03
N ASP A 66 -20.05 8.12 31.93
CA ASP A 66 -19.87 8.75 30.63
C ASP A 66 -21.18 9.20 29.93
N GLU A 67 -21.21 10.47 29.55
CA GLU A 67 -22.32 11.23 28.92
C GLU A 67 -22.74 10.76 27.50
N LYS A 68 -22.25 9.62 27.03
CA LYS A 68 -22.78 8.99 25.81
C LYS A 68 -23.67 7.83 26.21
N LYS A 69 -24.97 8.13 26.33
CA LYS A 69 -26.09 7.19 26.57
C LYS A 69 -25.66 5.73 26.45
N PRO A 70 -25.25 5.06 27.54
CA PRO A 70 -25.29 3.61 27.55
C PRO A 70 -26.77 3.26 27.50
N ASP A 71 -27.18 2.43 26.55
CA ASP A 71 -28.55 1.95 26.52
C ASP A 71 -28.81 1.21 27.84
N ILE A 72 -29.50 1.87 28.77
CA ILE A 72 -29.84 1.36 30.11
C ILE A 72 -30.65 0.07 29.99
N PHE A 73 -31.20 -0.20 28.81
CA PHE A 73 -32.07 -1.32 28.48
C PHE A 73 -31.35 -2.60 28.04
N GLN A 74 -30.01 -2.61 27.86
CA GLN A 74 -29.28 -3.82 27.44
C GLN A 74 -27.94 -4.02 28.20
N PRO A 75 -27.98 -4.29 29.52
CA PRO A 75 -26.79 -4.58 30.32
C PRO A 75 -25.97 -5.79 29.79
N GLU A 76 -26.63 -6.68 29.06
CA GLU A 76 -26.06 -7.89 28.49
C GLU A 76 -25.08 -7.62 27.35
N GLU A 77 -25.48 -6.82 26.35
CA GLU A 77 -24.60 -6.47 25.22
C GLU A 77 -23.36 -5.71 25.71
N PHE A 78 -23.55 -4.80 26.67
CA PHE A 78 -22.46 -4.07 27.29
C PHE A 78 -21.44 -4.99 27.98
N TYR A 79 -21.90 -5.99 28.74
CA TYR A 79 -21.00 -6.93 29.39
C TYR A 79 -20.26 -7.80 28.37
N LYS A 80 -20.98 -8.32 27.37
CA LYS A 80 -20.41 -9.13 26.28
C LYS A 80 -19.33 -8.37 25.52
N GLU A 81 -19.63 -7.13 25.12
CA GLU A 81 -18.67 -6.30 24.41
C GLU A 81 -17.43 -5.98 25.26
N ASN A 82 -17.62 -5.63 26.54
CA ASN A 82 -16.49 -5.28 27.40
C ASN A 82 -15.60 -6.47 27.70
N LEU A 83 -16.18 -7.62 28.07
CA LEU A 83 -15.39 -8.83 28.31
C LEU A 83 -14.62 -9.24 27.05
N ARG A 84 -15.27 -9.18 25.88
CA ARG A 84 -14.61 -9.47 24.60
C ARG A 84 -13.51 -8.45 24.29
N LYS A 85 -13.75 -7.15 24.48
CA LYS A 85 -12.75 -6.08 24.30
C LYS A 85 -11.56 -6.25 25.24
N ASP A 86 -11.79 -6.65 26.49
CA ASP A 86 -10.73 -6.88 27.46
C ASP A 86 -9.88 -8.08 27.07
N LEU A 87 -10.50 -9.21 26.73
CA LEU A 87 -9.80 -10.39 26.19
C LEU A 87 -8.99 -10.05 24.92
N GLU A 88 -9.53 -9.23 24.02
CA GLU A 88 -8.83 -8.83 22.79
C GLU A 88 -7.62 -7.93 23.07
N LYS A 89 -7.65 -7.09 24.12
CA LYS A 89 -6.53 -6.21 24.50
C LYS A 89 -5.37 -6.94 25.19
N GLU A 90 -5.64 -8.05 25.86
CA GLU A 90 -4.63 -8.84 26.57
C GLU A 90 -3.53 -9.37 25.65
N ILE A 91 -2.29 -9.48 26.10
CA ILE A 91 -1.22 -10.11 25.30
C ILE A 91 -1.47 -11.62 25.22
N PHE A 92 -1.29 -12.21 24.04
CA PHE A 92 -1.42 -13.66 23.89
C PHE A 92 -0.23 -14.38 24.52
N GLU A 93 -0.48 -15.05 25.64
CA GLU A 93 0.48 -15.82 26.42
C GLU A 93 -0.05 -17.24 26.64
N ARG A 94 0.86 -18.23 26.66
CA ARG A 94 0.49 -19.64 26.83
C ARG A 94 -0.24 -19.87 28.15
N ASP A 95 0.26 -19.30 29.24
CA ASP A 95 -0.32 -19.49 30.58
C ASP A 95 -1.75 -18.92 30.68
N LYS A 96 -2.03 -17.81 29.99
CA LYS A 96 -3.38 -17.23 29.91
C LYS A 96 -4.32 -18.12 29.09
N LYS A 97 -3.84 -18.70 27.98
CA LYS A 97 -4.61 -19.71 27.23
C LYS A 97 -4.93 -20.90 28.13
N GLU A 98 -3.94 -21.42 28.86
CA GLU A 98 -4.14 -22.53 29.80
C GLU A 98 -5.10 -22.15 30.95
N ALA A 99 -5.10 -20.89 31.40
CA ALA A 99 -6.08 -20.40 32.37
C ALA A 99 -7.50 -20.35 31.79
N VAL A 100 -7.70 -19.82 30.58
CA VAL A 100 -9.01 -19.76 29.91
C VAL A 100 -9.55 -21.16 29.63
N VAL A 101 -8.72 -22.06 29.11
CA VAL A 101 -9.12 -23.45 28.84
C VAL A 101 -9.54 -24.15 30.13
N SER A 102 -8.77 -24.04 31.21
CA SER A 102 -9.16 -24.62 32.48
C SER A 102 -10.41 -23.97 33.07
N LEU A 103 -10.62 -22.67 32.91
CA LEU A 103 -11.86 -22.02 33.33
C LEU A 103 -13.06 -22.58 32.57
N ILE A 104 -12.94 -22.77 31.25
CA ILE A 104 -13.98 -23.40 30.42
C ILE A 104 -14.27 -24.82 30.91
N GLU A 105 -13.24 -25.61 31.22
CA GLU A 105 -13.39 -26.98 31.74
C GLU A 105 -14.09 -27.00 33.11
N LEU A 106 -13.70 -26.13 34.04
CA LEU A 106 -14.34 -26.00 35.35
C LEU A 106 -15.79 -25.55 35.22
N LEU A 107 -16.07 -24.59 34.34
CA LEU A 107 -17.43 -24.15 34.04
C LEU A 107 -18.27 -25.23 33.38
N LYS A 108 -17.72 -26.34 32.83
CA LYS A 108 -18.57 -27.45 32.36
C LYS A 108 -19.14 -28.29 33.51
N ASN A 109 -18.59 -28.17 34.72
CA ASN A 109 -19.12 -28.85 35.90
C ASN A 109 -20.44 -28.21 36.33
N ASP A 110 -21.47 -29.00 36.61
CA ASP A 110 -22.77 -28.50 37.08
C ASP A 110 -22.70 -27.79 38.43
N ALA A 111 -21.71 -28.11 39.26
CA ALA A 111 -21.49 -27.43 40.54
C ALA A 111 -20.89 -26.01 40.41
N TRP A 112 -20.51 -25.61 39.19
CA TRP A 112 -20.07 -24.27 38.85
C TRP A 112 -21.21 -23.55 38.13
N GLU A 113 -21.80 -22.56 38.80
CA GLU A 113 -22.90 -21.78 38.27
C GLU A 113 -22.48 -20.32 38.06
N VAL A 114 -22.96 -19.71 36.97
CA VAL A 114 -22.69 -18.31 36.67
C VAL A 114 -23.99 -17.61 36.32
N ARG A 115 -24.29 -16.51 37.02
CA ARG A 115 -25.47 -15.70 36.76
C ARG A 115 -25.11 -14.24 36.55
N LEU A 116 -25.91 -13.58 35.70
CA LEU A 116 -25.79 -12.16 35.41
C LEU A 116 -27.00 -11.42 35.99
N PHE A 117 -26.74 -10.47 36.89
CA PHE A 117 -27.77 -9.61 37.46
C PHE A 117 -28.13 -8.49 36.49
N ASN A 118 -29.37 -8.51 35.96
CA ASN A 118 -29.84 -7.58 34.92
C ASN A 118 -31.04 -6.71 35.35
N LYS A 119 -31.49 -6.79 36.61
CA LYS A 119 -32.63 -6.01 37.15
C LYS A 119 -32.23 -4.71 37.88
N GLY A 120 -30.96 -4.29 37.77
CA GLY A 120 -30.43 -3.08 38.42
C GLY A 120 -28.91 -3.05 38.41
N PHE A 121 -28.31 -2.35 39.38
CA PHE A 121 -26.85 -2.31 39.56
C PHE A 121 -26.42 -3.20 40.71
N LEU A 122 -25.38 -4.02 40.48
CA LEU A 122 -24.70 -4.80 41.51
C LEU A 122 -23.27 -4.25 41.62
N HIS A 123 -23.06 -3.36 42.60
CA HIS A 123 -21.75 -2.80 42.92
C HIS A 123 -21.09 -3.48 44.13
N GLY A 124 -21.82 -4.28 44.91
CA GLY A 124 -21.25 -5.01 46.05
C GLY A 124 -20.22 -6.03 45.60
N LYS A 125 -19.12 -6.16 46.36
CA LYS A 125 -18.13 -7.23 46.18
C LYS A 125 -18.08 -8.06 47.44
N ALA A 126 -18.38 -9.34 47.29
CA ALA A 126 -18.39 -10.30 48.39
C ALA A 126 -17.84 -11.64 47.92
N TYR A 127 -17.00 -12.24 48.77
CA TYR A 127 -16.49 -13.61 48.64
C TYR A 127 -16.97 -14.37 49.86
N ILE A 128 -18.01 -15.19 49.69
CA ILE A 128 -18.80 -15.78 50.76
C ILE A 128 -18.47 -17.27 50.85
N PHE A 129 -17.80 -17.64 51.92
CA PHE A 129 -17.50 -19.03 52.26
C PHE A 129 -18.44 -19.50 53.37
N ASP A 130 -18.36 -20.78 53.74
CA ASP A 130 -19.25 -21.34 54.76
C ASP A 130 -19.00 -20.79 56.16
N LYS A 131 -17.75 -20.44 56.47
CA LYS A 131 -17.32 -20.04 57.82
C LYS A 131 -16.87 -18.59 57.94
N LEU A 132 -16.76 -17.88 56.82
CA LEU A 132 -16.40 -16.47 56.79
C LEU A 132 -16.88 -15.83 55.49
N VAL A 133 -16.93 -14.51 55.49
CA VAL A 133 -17.19 -13.71 54.28
C VAL A 133 -16.23 -12.54 54.20
N ILE A 134 -15.74 -12.26 53.00
CA ILE A 134 -14.92 -11.09 52.71
C ILE A 134 -15.79 -10.12 51.92
N VAL A 135 -16.04 -8.92 52.47
CA VAL A 135 -16.81 -7.86 51.80
C VAL A 135 -15.95 -6.62 51.65
N GLY A 136 -15.96 -5.98 50.48
CA GLY A 136 -15.12 -4.81 50.26
C GLY A 136 -15.28 -4.17 48.89
N SER A 137 -14.21 -3.52 48.46
CA SER A 137 -14.14 -2.82 47.16
C SER A 137 -13.52 -3.67 46.04
N SER A 138 -12.89 -4.81 46.36
CA SER A 138 -12.13 -5.64 45.43
C SER A 138 -13.01 -6.45 44.47
N ASN A 139 -13.01 -6.10 43.18
CA ASN A 139 -13.58 -6.94 42.12
C ASN A 139 -12.78 -8.24 41.92
N PHE A 140 -13.39 -9.22 41.24
CA PHE A 140 -12.71 -10.45 40.84
C PHE A 140 -11.83 -10.18 39.61
N THR A 141 -10.80 -9.36 39.80
CA THR A 141 -9.85 -8.97 38.76
C THR A 141 -8.44 -8.95 39.32
N TYR A 142 -7.43 -8.99 38.44
CA TYR A 142 -6.03 -8.87 38.86
C TYR A 142 -5.80 -7.62 39.73
N ALA A 143 -6.34 -6.47 39.31
CA ALA A 143 -6.21 -5.22 40.08
C ALA A 143 -6.98 -5.27 41.41
N GLY A 144 -8.17 -5.86 41.45
CA GLY A 144 -8.91 -6.05 42.70
C GLY A 144 -8.17 -6.93 43.70
N PHE A 145 -7.39 -7.89 43.21
CA PHE A 145 -6.63 -8.81 44.05
C PHE A 145 -5.23 -8.32 44.45
N THR A 146 -4.64 -7.40 43.69
CA THR A 146 -3.23 -7.01 43.86
C THR A 146 -2.99 -5.52 44.10
N SER A 147 -3.90 -4.61 43.75
CA SER A 147 -3.65 -3.16 43.77
C SER A 147 -3.71 -2.54 45.16
N ASN A 148 -2.86 -1.56 45.42
CA ASN A 148 -2.53 -1.02 46.77
C ASN A 148 -3.62 -0.14 47.42
N THR A 149 -4.82 -0.04 46.86
CA THR A 149 -5.89 0.86 47.36
C THR A 149 -7.19 0.16 47.74
N GLU A 150 -7.27 -1.15 47.54
CA GLU A 150 -8.49 -1.92 47.84
C GLU A 150 -8.52 -2.35 49.32
N LEU A 151 -9.69 -2.18 49.94
CA LEU A 151 -9.92 -2.49 51.35
C LEU A 151 -11.07 -3.50 51.47
N ASN A 152 -10.84 -4.57 52.23
CA ASN A 152 -11.84 -5.60 52.46
C ASN A 152 -11.93 -5.95 53.94
N ALA A 153 -13.14 -6.20 54.43
CA ALA A 153 -13.40 -6.67 55.78
C ALA A 153 -13.69 -8.17 55.77
N VAL A 154 -13.07 -8.88 56.70
CA VAL A 154 -13.29 -10.31 56.95
C VAL A 154 -14.27 -10.43 58.12
N LEU A 155 -15.45 -10.98 57.85
CA LEU A 155 -16.50 -11.20 58.83
C LEU A 155 -16.66 -12.70 59.11
N ASP A 156 -17.20 -13.03 60.28
CA ASP A 156 -17.34 -14.41 60.75
C ASP A 156 -18.51 -15.18 60.11
N GLU A 157 -18.68 -16.43 60.54
CA GLU A 157 -19.71 -17.36 60.05
C GLU A 157 -21.14 -16.81 60.17
N ALA A 158 -21.45 -16.04 61.22
CA ALA A 158 -22.81 -15.51 61.41
C ALA A 158 -23.14 -14.48 60.32
N TYR A 159 -22.18 -13.61 60.00
CA TYR A 159 -22.30 -12.67 58.88
C TYR A 159 -22.27 -13.36 57.52
N ALA A 160 -21.46 -14.41 57.36
CA ALA A 160 -21.41 -15.18 56.12
C ALA A 160 -22.77 -15.81 55.80
N ARG A 161 -23.40 -16.44 56.79
CA ARG A 161 -24.75 -17.00 56.66
C ARG A 161 -25.78 -15.94 56.31
N TYR A 162 -25.80 -14.83 57.05
CA TYR A 162 -26.72 -13.71 56.79
C TYR A 162 -26.55 -13.13 55.38
N ILE A 163 -25.31 -12.81 54.98
CA ILE A 163 -25.03 -12.24 53.65
C ILE A 163 -25.40 -13.23 52.54
N ARG A 164 -25.15 -14.54 52.73
CA ARG A 164 -25.57 -15.56 51.78
C ARG A 164 -27.09 -15.60 51.63
N GLU A 165 -27.81 -15.82 52.73
CA GLU A 165 -29.25 -16.08 52.75
C GLU A 165 -30.08 -14.84 52.38
N GLU A 166 -29.72 -13.66 52.90
CA GLU A 166 -30.56 -12.46 52.76
C GLU A 166 -30.15 -11.56 51.59
N TRP A 167 -28.86 -11.54 51.23
CA TRP A 167 -28.35 -10.65 50.19
C TRP A 167 -27.98 -11.40 48.90
N PHE A 168 -27.16 -12.44 48.97
CA PHE A 168 -26.70 -13.17 47.79
C PHE A 168 -27.85 -13.94 47.12
N GLU A 169 -28.60 -14.75 47.87
CA GLU A 169 -29.72 -15.55 47.30
C GLU A 169 -30.80 -14.67 46.67
N LYS A 170 -31.08 -13.51 47.25
CA LYS A 170 -32.03 -12.55 46.66
C LYS A 170 -31.58 -12.12 45.26
N MET A 171 -30.33 -11.65 45.14
CA MET A 171 -29.79 -11.19 43.86
C MET A 171 -29.60 -12.35 42.89
N TRP A 172 -29.20 -13.53 43.39
CA TRP A 172 -29.02 -14.75 42.61
C TRP A 172 -30.32 -15.21 41.95
N ASN A 173 -31.42 -15.23 42.70
CA ASN A 173 -32.75 -15.63 42.22
C ASN A 173 -33.36 -14.60 41.25
N GLU A 174 -32.97 -13.34 41.36
CA GLU A 174 -33.37 -12.28 40.42
C GLU A 174 -32.52 -12.24 39.14
N SER A 175 -31.42 -13.00 39.08
CA SER A 175 -30.47 -13.02 37.96
C SER A 175 -30.78 -14.12 36.94
N ARG A 176 -30.33 -13.93 35.70
CA ARG A 176 -30.42 -14.95 34.65
C ARG A 176 -29.18 -15.83 34.62
N ASP A 177 -29.34 -17.07 34.16
CA ASP A 177 -28.21 -17.94 33.82
C ASP A 177 -27.36 -17.29 32.71
N PHE A 178 -26.05 -17.27 32.90
CA PHE A 178 -25.06 -16.71 31.97
C PHE A 178 -23.90 -17.67 31.69
N LYS A 179 -23.96 -18.90 32.21
CA LYS A 179 -22.87 -19.88 32.16
C LYS A 179 -22.48 -20.24 30.73
N GLU A 180 -23.43 -20.71 29.93
CA GLU A 180 -23.20 -21.11 28.53
C GLU A 180 -22.73 -19.94 27.66
N GLU A 181 -23.28 -18.74 27.89
CA GLU A 181 -22.87 -17.54 27.17
C GLU A 181 -21.43 -17.13 27.52
N LEU A 182 -21.04 -17.21 28.80
CA LEU A 182 -19.68 -16.94 29.23
C LEU A 182 -18.69 -17.96 28.62
N ILE A 183 -19.03 -19.26 28.67
CA ILE A 183 -18.22 -20.32 28.03
C ILE A 183 -18.01 -20.00 26.55
N LYS A 184 -19.08 -19.62 25.83
CA LYS A 184 -18.98 -19.27 24.41
C LYS A 184 -18.07 -18.07 24.16
N ILE A 185 -18.17 -17.00 24.97
CA ILE A 185 -17.31 -15.82 24.83
C ILE A 185 -15.83 -16.18 25.04
N LEU A 186 -15.55 -17.02 26.05
CA LEU A 186 -14.19 -17.49 26.34
C LEU A 186 -13.66 -18.39 25.22
N ASP A 187 -14.48 -19.30 24.72
CA ASP A 187 -14.08 -20.28 23.71
C ASP A 187 -13.88 -19.68 22.31
N GLU A 188 -14.66 -18.65 21.96
CA GLU A 188 -14.50 -17.91 20.71
C GLU A 188 -13.38 -16.85 20.75
N SER A 189 -12.84 -16.56 21.94
CA SER A 189 -11.72 -15.64 22.11
C SER A 189 -10.43 -16.21 21.55
N LYS A 190 -9.41 -15.36 21.37
CA LYS A 190 -8.06 -15.81 20.97
C LYS A 190 -7.41 -16.80 21.95
N PHE A 191 -7.89 -16.89 23.18
CA PHE A 191 -7.42 -17.82 24.23
C PHE A 191 -8.25 -19.10 24.33
N GLY A 192 -9.34 -19.21 23.58
CA GLY A 192 -10.25 -20.35 23.63
C GLY A 192 -9.73 -21.60 22.90
N THR A 193 -10.62 -22.57 22.74
CA THR A 193 -10.34 -23.84 22.06
C THR A 193 -10.80 -23.86 20.61
N LYS A 194 -11.56 -22.85 20.17
CA LYS A 194 -12.04 -22.74 18.79
C LYS A 194 -10.89 -22.61 17.79
N GLU A 195 -10.68 -23.67 17.03
CA GLU A 195 -9.73 -23.67 15.91
C GLU A 195 -10.37 -23.04 14.67
N TYR A 196 -9.58 -22.22 13.98
CA TYR A 196 -9.99 -21.62 12.71
C TYR A 196 -9.29 -22.36 11.56
N PRO A 197 -10.02 -22.74 10.49
CA PRO A 197 -9.41 -23.32 9.31
C PRO A 197 -8.30 -22.42 8.75
N PRO A 198 -7.16 -22.98 8.28
CA PRO A 198 -6.06 -22.20 7.71
C PRO A 198 -6.51 -21.23 6.62
N PHE A 199 -7.53 -21.61 5.84
CA PHE A 199 -8.14 -20.74 4.83
C PHE A 199 -8.74 -19.45 5.41
N TYR A 200 -9.43 -19.50 6.55
CA TYR A 200 -9.99 -18.30 7.18
C TYR A 200 -8.91 -17.40 7.74
N ILE A 201 -7.85 -17.97 8.30
CA ILE A 201 -6.67 -17.19 8.72
C ILE A 201 -6.06 -16.49 7.51
N PHE A 202 -5.84 -17.21 6.40
CA PHE A 202 -5.29 -16.65 5.17
C PHE A 202 -6.16 -15.51 4.62
N ILE A 203 -7.47 -15.71 4.48
CA ILE A 203 -8.39 -14.67 3.99
C ILE A 203 -8.44 -13.48 4.95
N LYS A 204 -8.44 -13.70 6.27
CA LYS A 204 -8.41 -12.62 7.25
C LYS A 204 -7.10 -11.84 7.17
N SER A 205 -5.95 -12.50 7.00
CA SER A 205 -4.66 -11.83 6.80
C SER A 205 -4.65 -11.00 5.51
N LEU A 206 -5.18 -11.53 4.40
CA LEU A 206 -5.32 -10.76 3.15
C LEU A 206 -6.27 -9.57 3.33
N TYR A 207 -7.39 -9.75 4.02
CA TYR A 207 -8.30 -8.67 4.35
C TYR A 207 -7.59 -7.62 5.20
N GLU A 208 -6.89 -7.97 6.28
CA GLU A 208 -6.19 -7.00 7.12
C GLU A 208 -5.08 -6.23 6.35
N LEU A 209 -4.43 -6.90 5.39
CA LEU A 209 -3.45 -6.28 4.49
C LEU A 209 -4.12 -5.29 3.52
N GLN A 210 -5.28 -5.64 2.95
CA GLN A 210 -5.96 -4.85 1.92
C GLN A 210 -7.11 -3.98 2.44
N LYS A 211 -7.48 -4.06 3.73
CA LYS A 211 -8.72 -3.45 4.26
C LYS A 211 -8.78 -1.95 4.01
N LYS A 212 -7.62 -1.27 4.06
CA LYS A 212 -7.55 0.18 3.83
C LYS A 212 -7.95 0.54 2.41
N ASP A 213 -7.64 -0.32 1.44
CA ASP A 213 -8.00 -0.15 0.04
C ASP A 213 -9.44 -0.61 -0.24
N ILE A 214 -9.84 -1.73 0.36
CA ILE A 214 -11.18 -2.32 0.17
C ILE A 214 -12.26 -1.41 0.75
N LEU A 215 -12.03 -0.89 1.96
CA LEU A 215 -12.92 0.02 2.66
C LEU A 215 -12.72 1.47 2.25
N PHE A 216 -11.84 1.74 1.27
CA PHE A 216 -11.62 3.10 0.81
C PHE A 216 -12.85 3.59 0.04
N GLU A 217 -13.58 4.50 0.67
CA GLU A 217 -14.59 5.32 0.00
C GLU A 217 -13.98 6.67 -0.34
N HIS A 218 -14.00 7.02 -1.63
CA HIS A 218 -13.72 8.37 -2.08
C HIS A 218 -14.96 9.22 -1.84
N GLU A 219 -14.78 10.36 -1.17
CA GLU A 219 -15.85 11.34 -0.98
C GLU A 219 -16.22 11.96 -2.34
N THR A 220 -17.30 11.46 -2.95
CA THR A 220 -18.01 12.17 -4.02
C THR A 220 -18.96 13.18 -3.37
N PRO A 221 -18.96 14.46 -3.79
CA PRO A 221 -19.90 15.42 -3.24
C PRO A 221 -21.34 14.98 -3.53
N SER A 222 -22.11 14.66 -2.49
CA SER A 222 -23.44 14.03 -2.55
C SER A 222 -24.56 14.93 -3.12
N ILE A 223 -24.25 16.18 -3.44
CA ILE A 223 -25.21 17.19 -3.94
C ILE A 223 -24.97 17.50 -5.45
N LEU A 224 -23.99 16.84 -6.09
CA LEU A 224 -23.63 17.10 -7.48
C LEU A 224 -24.27 16.08 -8.45
N PRO A 225 -24.46 16.45 -9.75
CA PRO A 225 -25.04 15.56 -10.74
C PRO A 225 -24.25 14.25 -10.86
N PRO A 226 -24.91 13.15 -11.27
CA PRO A 226 -24.24 11.88 -11.52
C PRO A 226 -23.11 12.09 -12.53
N SER A 227 -22.08 11.26 -12.42
CA SER A 227 -20.92 11.34 -13.32
C SER A 227 -21.33 11.10 -14.77
N GLU A 228 -20.79 11.93 -15.65
CA GLU A 228 -20.92 11.81 -17.11
C GLU A 228 -19.96 10.74 -17.66
N VAL A 229 -19.10 10.17 -16.80
CA VAL A 229 -18.14 9.12 -17.14
C VAL A 229 -18.64 7.78 -16.62
N ASP A 230 -19.31 7.04 -17.51
CA ASP A 230 -19.70 5.66 -17.29
C ASP A 230 -18.48 4.73 -17.38
N LEU A 231 -18.14 4.08 -16.27
CA LEU A 231 -17.05 3.14 -16.18
C LEU A 231 -17.57 1.70 -16.13
N ALA A 232 -16.77 0.78 -16.66
CA ALA A 232 -16.97 -0.64 -16.38
C ALA A 232 -16.62 -0.95 -14.92
N ASN A 233 -17.20 -2.01 -14.36
CA ASN A 233 -16.98 -2.43 -12.97
C ASN A 233 -15.48 -2.49 -12.56
N PHE A 234 -14.63 -3.09 -13.39
CA PHE A 234 -13.20 -3.13 -13.12
C PHE A 234 -12.53 -1.74 -13.19
N GLN A 235 -13.03 -0.82 -14.03
CA GLN A 235 -12.50 0.53 -14.12
C GLN A 235 -12.85 1.32 -12.85
N ASP A 236 -14.06 1.19 -12.32
CA ASP A 236 -14.45 1.77 -11.02
C ASP A 236 -13.59 1.25 -9.87
N ASP A 237 -13.31 -0.07 -9.84
CA ASP A 237 -12.39 -0.65 -8.87
C ASP A 237 -10.97 -0.05 -8.99
N ALA A 238 -10.55 0.29 -10.21
CA ALA A 238 -9.29 0.98 -10.44
C ALA A 238 -9.28 2.36 -9.81
N VAL A 239 -10.37 3.13 -10.00
CA VAL A 239 -10.50 4.50 -9.51
C VAL A 239 -10.41 4.54 -7.99
N LYS A 240 -11.05 3.60 -7.28
CA LYS A 240 -10.91 3.49 -5.81
C LYS A 240 -9.45 3.29 -5.39
N ARG A 241 -8.74 2.39 -6.07
CA ARG A 241 -7.32 2.13 -5.81
C ARG A 241 -6.46 3.36 -6.13
N ILE A 242 -6.75 4.08 -7.22
CA ILE A 242 -6.08 5.32 -7.61
C ILE A 242 -6.16 6.32 -6.47
N TYR A 243 -7.35 6.60 -5.94
CA TYR A 243 -7.50 7.58 -4.87
C TYR A 243 -6.78 7.18 -3.58
N SER A 244 -6.77 5.89 -3.24
CA SER A 244 -5.96 5.39 -2.11
C SER A 244 -4.47 5.72 -2.29
N ARG A 245 -3.89 5.48 -3.48
CA ARG A 245 -2.47 5.76 -3.77
C ARG A 245 -2.20 7.25 -3.88
N LEU A 246 -3.10 8.02 -4.52
CA LEU A 246 -3.00 9.48 -4.58
C LEU A 246 -3.03 10.09 -3.17
N LYS A 247 -3.81 9.54 -2.24
CA LYS A 247 -3.85 9.97 -0.83
C LYS A 247 -2.55 9.63 -0.10
N ALA A 248 -2.00 8.43 -0.32
CA ALA A 248 -0.79 7.97 0.36
C ALA A 248 0.51 8.61 -0.17
N TYR A 249 0.62 8.78 -1.49
CA TYR A 249 1.88 9.06 -2.18
C TYR A 249 1.87 10.32 -3.05
N ASN A 250 0.73 10.99 -3.21
CA ASN A 250 0.52 12.06 -4.18
C ASN A 250 0.77 11.65 -5.64
N GLY A 251 0.91 10.36 -5.93
CA GLY A 251 0.93 9.88 -7.31
C GLY A 251 0.68 8.40 -7.42
N VAL A 252 0.42 7.95 -8.64
CA VAL A 252 0.11 6.54 -8.96
C VAL A 252 0.43 6.27 -10.44
N LEU A 253 0.85 5.04 -10.72
CA LEU A 253 1.19 4.57 -12.06
C LEU A 253 0.15 3.57 -12.57
N ILE A 254 -0.70 3.99 -13.51
CA ILE A 254 -1.63 3.09 -14.20
C ILE A 254 -0.89 2.41 -15.36
N ALA A 255 -0.59 1.13 -15.15
CA ALA A 255 0.15 0.26 -16.06
C ALA A 255 -0.76 -0.79 -16.74
N ASP A 256 -2.05 -0.50 -16.88
CA ASP A 256 -3.00 -1.40 -17.52
C ASP A 256 -2.67 -1.64 -19.00
N SER A 257 -2.95 -2.86 -19.47
CA SER A 257 -2.79 -3.24 -20.87
C SER A 257 -3.52 -2.29 -21.82
N VAL A 258 -2.99 -2.14 -23.05
CA VAL A 258 -3.64 -1.35 -24.12
C VAL A 258 -5.08 -1.81 -24.33
N GLY A 259 -6.00 -0.86 -24.46
CA GLY A 259 -7.43 -1.13 -24.68
C GLY A 259 -8.24 -1.47 -23.43
N LEU A 260 -7.69 -1.34 -22.21
CA LEU A 260 -8.45 -1.45 -20.96
C LEU A 260 -9.12 -0.13 -20.51
N GLY A 261 -8.99 0.94 -21.31
CA GLY A 261 -9.61 2.24 -21.03
C GLY A 261 -8.88 3.07 -19.98
N LYS A 262 -7.54 3.13 -20.03
CA LYS A 262 -6.74 4.05 -19.17
C LYS A 262 -7.21 5.50 -19.28
N THR A 263 -7.57 5.94 -20.48
CA THR A 263 -8.12 7.29 -20.73
C THR A 263 -9.45 7.50 -19.99
N TRP A 264 -10.36 6.52 -20.00
CA TRP A 264 -11.63 6.58 -19.27
C TRP A 264 -11.41 6.67 -17.75
N ILE A 265 -10.48 5.88 -17.23
CA ILE A 265 -10.08 5.94 -15.82
C ILE A 265 -9.51 7.33 -15.49
N ALA A 266 -8.63 7.88 -16.34
CA ALA A 266 -8.07 9.20 -16.15
C ALA A 266 -9.12 10.31 -16.25
N LYS A 267 -10.05 10.20 -17.21
CA LYS A 267 -11.18 11.11 -17.42
C LYS A 267 -12.05 11.20 -16.16
N LYS A 268 -12.34 10.07 -15.51
CA LYS A 268 -13.07 10.04 -14.22
C LYS A 268 -12.35 10.81 -13.11
N VAL A 269 -11.02 10.67 -13.04
CA VAL A 269 -10.20 11.41 -12.05
C VAL A 269 -10.17 12.90 -12.40
N ILE A 270 -10.07 13.26 -13.68
CA ILE A 270 -10.11 14.64 -14.15
C ILE A 270 -11.48 15.28 -13.86
N GLU A 271 -12.59 14.56 -14.07
CA GLU A 271 -13.94 15.02 -13.73
C GLU A 271 -14.05 15.36 -12.24
N ASP A 272 -13.54 14.49 -11.36
CA ASP A 272 -13.53 14.77 -9.92
C ASP A 272 -12.75 16.04 -9.56
N PHE A 273 -11.53 16.18 -10.07
CA PHE A 273 -10.72 17.36 -9.77
C PHE A 273 -11.26 18.63 -10.42
N GLY A 274 -11.57 18.58 -11.71
CA GLY A 274 -11.95 19.74 -12.52
C GLY A 274 -13.39 20.19 -12.29
N PHE A 275 -14.34 19.24 -12.30
CA PHE A 275 -15.77 19.55 -12.23
C PHE A 275 -16.26 19.59 -10.77
N TYR A 276 -16.11 18.48 -10.04
CA TYR A 276 -16.69 18.36 -8.69
C TYR A 276 -15.94 19.20 -7.64
N ARG A 277 -14.60 19.18 -7.66
CA ARG A 277 -13.77 19.92 -6.70
C ARG A 277 -13.35 21.31 -7.16
N ARG A 278 -13.62 21.66 -8.43
CA ARG A 278 -13.23 22.94 -9.07
C ARG A 278 -11.75 23.28 -8.90
N ARG A 279 -10.88 22.27 -9.01
CA ARG A 279 -9.43 22.39 -8.94
C ARG A 279 -8.81 22.43 -10.32
N ARG A 280 -7.67 23.10 -10.46
CA ARG A 280 -6.93 23.13 -11.72
C ARG A 280 -6.24 21.79 -11.95
N PHE A 281 -6.31 21.31 -13.17
CA PHE A 281 -5.63 20.12 -13.65
C PHE A 281 -4.91 20.42 -14.96
N VAL A 282 -3.92 19.60 -15.29
CA VAL A 282 -3.22 19.63 -16.58
C VAL A 282 -3.08 18.21 -17.10
N VAL A 283 -3.29 18.03 -18.41
CA VAL A 283 -2.98 16.80 -19.14
C VAL A 283 -1.72 17.02 -19.97
N VAL A 284 -0.74 16.13 -19.81
CA VAL A 284 0.48 16.06 -20.61
C VAL A 284 0.37 14.84 -21.52
N CYS A 285 0.29 15.04 -22.83
CA CYS A 285 0.08 13.93 -23.79
C CYS A 285 0.90 14.14 -25.08
N PRO A 286 1.17 13.07 -25.86
CA PRO A 286 1.75 13.24 -27.19
C PRO A 286 0.85 14.09 -28.09
N ALA A 287 1.42 14.97 -28.91
CA ALA A 287 0.65 15.82 -29.82
C ALA A 287 -0.30 15.02 -30.74
N SER A 288 0.07 13.78 -31.08
CA SER A 288 -0.72 12.90 -31.97
C SER A 288 -2.06 12.44 -31.40
N VAL A 289 -2.25 12.47 -30.07
CA VAL A 289 -3.50 12.03 -29.42
C VAL A 289 -4.33 13.19 -28.86
N ASP A 290 -3.84 14.43 -29.01
CA ASP A 290 -4.51 15.62 -28.49
C ASP A 290 -5.90 15.83 -29.14
N GLU A 291 -5.91 16.06 -30.46
CA GLU A 291 -7.12 16.35 -31.23
C GLU A 291 -8.05 15.14 -31.37
N THR A 292 -7.49 13.92 -31.44
CA THR A 292 -8.28 12.70 -31.67
C THR A 292 -8.86 12.11 -30.39
N LEU A 293 -8.34 12.48 -29.21
CA LEU A 293 -8.72 11.87 -27.94
C LEU A 293 -8.89 12.91 -26.84
N TRP A 294 -7.83 13.57 -26.38
CA TRP A 294 -7.89 14.36 -25.15
C TRP A 294 -8.80 15.60 -25.23
N ARG A 295 -8.73 16.40 -26.30
CA ARG A 295 -9.63 17.56 -26.47
C ARG A 295 -11.10 17.15 -26.54
N PRO A 296 -11.52 16.20 -27.40
CA PRO A 296 -12.90 15.71 -27.41
C PRO A 296 -13.36 15.19 -26.05
N GLU A 297 -12.54 14.40 -25.36
CA GLU A 297 -12.91 13.80 -24.08
C GLU A 297 -13.08 14.86 -22.96
N LEU A 298 -12.21 15.87 -22.90
CA LEU A 298 -12.34 16.98 -21.95
C LEU A 298 -13.58 17.85 -22.25
N LYS A 299 -13.85 18.13 -23.53
CA LYS A 299 -15.05 18.86 -23.96
C LYS A 299 -16.32 18.14 -23.57
N SER A 300 -16.35 16.81 -23.70
CA SER A 300 -17.54 16.00 -23.40
C SER A 300 -18.00 16.10 -21.95
N ILE A 301 -17.09 16.43 -21.02
CA ILE A 301 -17.37 16.66 -19.59
C ILE A 301 -17.36 18.15 -19.21
N GLY A 302 -17.38 19.04 -20.20
CA GLY A 302 -17.49 20.50 -19.99
C GLY A 302 -16.27 21.15 -19.32
N LEU A 303 -15.06 20.55 -19.48
CA LEU A 303 -13.84 21.07 -18.86
C LEU A 303 -12.92 21.78 -19.87
N SER A 304 -12.08 22.68 -19.34
CA SER A 304 -11.09 23.41 -20.11
C SER A 304 -10.00 22.49 -20.69
N GLU A 305 -9.53 22.81 -21.90
CA GLU A 305 -8.50 22.08 -22.64
C GLU A 305 -7.08 22.39 -22.12
N ASN A 306 -6.85 22.15 -20.82
CA ASN A 306 -5.57 22.40 -20.17
C ASN A 306 -4.54 21.33 -20.55
N ILE A 307 -4.01 21.43 -21.78
CA ILE A 307 -3.15 20.42 -22.40
C ILE A 307 -1.75 20.96 -22.69
N ILE A 308 -0.73 20.15 -22.38
CA ILE A 308 0.67 20.36 -22.72
C ILE A 308 1.14 19.19 -23.59
N HIS A 309 1.76 19.48 -24.74
CA HIS A 309 2.33 18.42 -25.55
C HIS A 309 3.68 17.97 -24.96
N GLN A 310 3.94 16.66 -24.98
CA GLN A 310 5.23 16.13 -24.53
C GLN A 310 6.41 16.70 -25.32
N GLU A 311 6.19 17.01 -26.60
CA GLU A 311 7.15 17.61 -27.51
C GLU A 311 7.54 19.03 -27.06
N GLU A 312 6.61 19.81 -26.49
CA GLU A 312 6.90 21.13 -25.92
C GLU A 312 7.90 21.02 -24.76
N LEU A 313 7.71 20.02 -23.88
CA LEU A 313 8.62 19.75 -22.76
C LEU A 313 10.00 19.26 -23.23
N GLY A 314 10.16 18.85 -24.49
CA GLY A 314 11.44 18.44 -25.04
C GLY A 314 12.33 19.58 -25.51
N ARG A 315 11.77 20.79 -25.69
CA ARG A 315 12.49 21.92 -26.26
C ARG A 315 13.47 22.54 -25.25
N GLU A 316 14.60 23.05 -25.74
CA GLU A 316 15.60 23.75 -24.91
C GLU A 316 15.12 25.12 -24.44
N ASP A 317 14.31 25.81 -25.25
CA ASP A 317 13.75 27.13 -24.97
C ASP A 317 12.43 27.08 -24.20
N PHE A 318 12.08 25.92 -23.63
CA PHE A 318 10.85 25.74 -22.87
C PHE A 318 10.79 26.71 -21.68
N ASN A 319 9.77 27.56 -21.66
CA ASN A 319 9.59 28.59 -20.66
C ASN A 319 8.31 28.39 -19.85
N PHE A 320 8.44 28.35 -18.53
CA PHE A 320 7.32 28.16 -17.61
C PHE A 320 6.37 29.37 -17.52
N ASP A 321 6.86 30.60 -17.70
CA ASP A 321 6.02 31.80 -17.72
C ASP A 321 5.12 31.83 -18.97
N ASP A 322 5.66 31.38 -20.11
CA ASP A 322 4.92 31.21 -21.36
C ASP A 322 3.85 30.13 -21.20
N LEU A 323 4.19 29.04 -20.50
CA LEU A 323 3.23 27.99 -20.14
C LEU A 323 2.09 28.54 -19.25
N GLU A 324 2.39 29.33 -18.23
CA GLU A 324 1.36 29.95 -17.38
C GLU A 324 0.44 30.87 -18.19
N ARG A 325 0.98 31.64 -19.15
CA ARG A 325 0.17 32.46 -20.06
C ARG A 325 -0.72 31.62 -20.96
N LYS A 326 -0.20 30.51 -21.51
CA LYS A 326 -0.96 29.55 -22.33
C LYS A 326 -2.10 28.90 -21.55
N LEU A 327 -1.84 28.48 -20.31
CA LEU A 327 -2.82 27.83 -19.44
C LEU A 327 -3.81 28.80 -18.78
N ASN A 328 -3.46 30.09 -18.70
CA ASN A 328 -4.24 31.13 -18.04
C ASN A 328 -4.48 30.88 -16.53
N PHE A 329 -3.49 30.29 -15.84
CA PHE A 329 -3.42 30.18 -14.38
C PHE A 329 -1.99 29.90 -13.92
N LYS A 330 -1.73 30.09 -12.62
CA LYS A 330 -0.41 29.84 -12.01
C LYS A 330 -0.16 28.35 -11.85
N LEU A 331 1.09 27.90 -12.08
CA LEU A 331 1.44 26.49 -11.92
C LEU A 331 1.16 25.99 -10.50
N THR A 332 1.36 26.84 -9.50
CA THR A 332 1.10 26.55 -8.08
C THR A 332 -0.36 26.25 -7.74
N ASP A 333 -1.29 26.52 -8.66
CA ASP A 333 -2.72 26.27 -8.45
C ASP A 333 -3.15 24.88 -8.98
N ILE A 334 -2.24 24.18 -9.68
CA ILE A 334 -2.46 22.84 -10.22
C ILE A 334 -2.55 21.83 -9.07
N SER A 335 -3.67 21.12 -9.02
CA SER A 335 -3.91 20.06 -8.03
C SER A 335 -3.79 18.66 -8.62
N LEU A 336 -3.86 18.51 -9.95
CA LEU A 336 -3.76 17.24 -10.67
C LEU A 336 -2.93 17.39 -11.95
N ILE A 337 -1.94 16.52 -12.14
CA ILE A 337 -1.17 16.39 -13.36
C ILE A 337 -1.39 14.97 -13.89
N VAL A 338 -1.95 14.85 -15.08
CA VAL A 338 -2.11 13.57 -15.78
C VAL A 338 -1.06 13.51 -16.87
N VAL A 339 -0.25 12.45 -16.89
CA VAL A 339 0.76 12.24 -17.93
C VAL A 339 0.43 10.97 -18.69
N ASP A 340 -0.08 11.14 -19.91
CA ASP A 340 -0.28 10.05 -20.85
C ASP A 340 1.05 9.58 -21.42
N GLU A 341 1.17 8.31 -21.80
CA GLU A 341 2.42 7.66 -22.24
C GLU A 341 3.67 8.10 -21.45
N SER A 342 3.54 8.06 -20.12
CA SER A 342 4.57 8.48 -19.15
C SER A 342 5.92 7.76 -19.32
N HIS A 343 5.96 6.63 -20.03
CA HIS A 343 7.19 5.96 -20.39
C HIS A 343 8.14 6.82 -21.23
N ASN A 344 7.65 7.89 -21.87
CA ASN A 344 8.48 8.88 -22.59
C ASN A 344 9.30 9.79 -21.67
N PHE A 345 9.08 9.75 -20.35
CA PHE A 345 9.80 10.50 -19.32
C PHE A 345 10.64 9.59 -18.42
N ARG A 346 11.27 8.56 -18.99
CA ARG A 346 12.11 7.61 -18.25
C ARG A 346 13.58 7.98 -18.19
N ASN A 347 14.06 8.81 -19.13
CA ASN A 347 15.47 9.17 -19.24
C ASN A 347 15.77 10.45 -18.45
N PRO A 348 16.51 10.37 -17.32
CA PRO A 348 16.78 11.52 -16.45
C PRO A 348 17.69 12.58 -17.08
N PHE A 349 18.32 12.27 -18.20
CA PHE A 349 19.21 13.19 -18.91
C PHE A 349 18.52 13.95 -20.05
N SER A 350 17.24 13.65 -20.31
CA SER A 350 16.46 14.31 -21.36
C SER A 350 15.84 15.62 -20.86
N ASN A 351 15.72 16.62 -21.74
CA ASN A 351 15.00 17.87 -21.45
C ASN A 351 13.56 17.59 -21.02
N ARG A 352 12.90 16.61 -21.64
CA ARG A 352 11.54 16.19 -21.27
C ARG A 352 11.43 15.82 -19.80
N TYR A 353 12.35 14.99 -19.30
CA TYR A 353 12.37 14.58 -17.90
C TYR A 353 12.64 15.77 -16.99
N GLU A 354 13.67 16.56 -17.28
CA GLU A 354 14.05 17.72 -16.47
C GLU A 354 12.93 18.76 -16.38
N ASN A 355 12.30 19.08 -17.51
CA ASN A 355 11.19 20.01 -17.59
C ASN A 355 9.93 19.46 -16.88
N LEU A 356 9.62 18.17 -17.01
CA LEU A 356 8.51 17.55 -16.26
C LEU A 356 8.78 17.51 -14.75
N PHE A 357 10.01 17.19 -14.33
CA PHE A 357 10.40 17.21 -12.93
C PHE A 357 10.21 18.62 -12.34
N THR A 358 10.74 19.62 -13.03
CA THR A 358 10.63 21.04 -12.63
C THR A 358 9.17 21.51 -12.65
N PHE A 359 8.36 21.06 -13.62
CA PHE A 359 6.93 21.35 -13.68
C PHE A 359 6.19 20.83 -12.44
N ILE A 360 6.42 19.56 -12.06
CA ILE A 360 5.82 18.95 -10.87
C ILE A 360 6.29 19.64 -9.59
N GLU A 361 7.57 20.05 -9.53
CA GLU A 361 8.14 20.80 -8.40
C GLU A 361 7.47 22.17 -8.24
N LYS A 362 7.41 22.97 -9.31
CA LYS A 362 6.77 24.29 -9.32
C LYS A 362 5.29 24.23 -8.98
N ALA A 363 4.57 23.24 -9.53
CA ALA A 363 3.17 23.00 -9.17
C ALA A 363 3.00 22.65 -7.67
N GLY A 364 4.02 22.04 -7.08
CA GLY A 364 4.05 21.60 -5.68
C GLY A 364 4.43 22.66 -4.65
N GLU A 365 4.76 23.89 -5.03
CA GLU A 365 5.25 24.93 -4.11
C GLU A 365 4.26 25.26 -2.98
N LYS A 366 2.96 25.37 -3.30
CA LYS A 366 1.90 25.61 -2.30
C LYS A 366 1.39 24.31 -1.69
N GLN A 367 1.06 23.35 -2.54
CA GLN A 367 0.50 22.06 -2.17
C GLN A 367 0.95 21.04 -3.20
N LYS A 368 1.41 19.85 -2.75
CA LYS A 368 1.83 18.80 -3.67
C LYS A 368 0.68 18.39 -4.60
N PRO A 369 0.84 18.50 -5.94
CA PRO A 369 -0.18 18.04 -6.87
C PRO A 369 -0.29 16.52 -6.81
N LYS A 370 -1.46 16.01 -7.20
CA LYS A 370 -1.64 14.59 -7.49
C LYS A 370 -1.09 14.30 -8.89
N VAL A 371 -0.28 13.26 -9.02
CA VAL A 371 0.36 12.89 -10.29
C VAL A 371 -0.17 11.53 -10.77
N LEU A 372 -0.85 11.52 -11.90
CA LEU A 372 -1.43 10.32 -12.50
C LEU A 372 -0.65 9.95 -13.77
N PHE A 373 0.17 8.91 -13.69
CA PHE A 373 0.92 8.42 -14.83
C PHE A 373 0.17 7.30 -15.53
N LEU A 374 0.01 7.42 -16.84
CA LEU A 374 -0.59 6.41 -17.71
C LEU A 374 0.49 5.83 -18.60
N THR A 375 0.57 4.49 -18.68
CA THR A 375 1.43 3.79 -19.63
C THR A 375 0.95 2.34 -19.76
N ALA A 376 1.21 1.66 -20.87
CA ALA A 376 1.05 0.20 -20.93
C ALA A 376 2.33 -0.56 -20.52
N THR A 377 3.47 0.14 -20.54
CA THR A 377 4.82 -0.41 -20.44
C THR A 377 5.65 0.46 -19.50
N PRO A 378 5.52 0.29 -18.18
CA PRO A 378 6.23 1.11 -17.21
C PRO A 378 7.75 0.83 -17.19
N MET A 379 8.19 -0.29 -17.77
CA MET A 379 9.58 -0.66 -17.99
C MET A 379 9.74 -1.01 -19.46
N ASN A 380 10.77 -0.46 -20.12
CA ASN A 380 11.01 -0.73 -21.53
C ASN A 380 12.37 -1.41 -21.74
N ASN A 381 13.45 -0.75 -21.30
CA ASN A 381 14.82 -1.19 -21.54
C ASN A 381 15.47 -1.72 -20.27
N THR A 382 15.30 -1.01 -19.16
CA THR A 382 15.97 -1.33 -17.89
C THR A 382 15.03 -1.19 -16.70
N HIS A 383 15.41 -1.77 -15.56
CA HIS A 383 14.73 -1.52 -14.29
C HIS A 383 14.82 -0.04 -13.87
N TRP A 384 15.88 0.66 -14.27
CA TRP A 384 16.07 2.07 -13.95
C TRP A 384 15.04 2.99 -14.60
N ASP A 385 14.44 2.58 -15.72
CA ASP A 385 13.34 3.32 -16.37
C ASP A 385 12.16 3.54 -15.42
N LEU A 386 11.84 2.51 -14.62
CA LEU A 386 10.80 2.59 -13.59
C LEU A 386 11.27 3.46 -12.42
N TYR A 387 12.54 3.31 -12.00
CA TYR A 387 13.10 4.12 -10.92
C TYR A 387 12.95 5.62 -11.19
N PHE A 388 13.30 6.09 -12.39
CA PHE A 388 13.21 7.50 -12.74
C PHE A 388 11.77 8.01 -12.82
N GLN A 389 10.83 7.19 -13.33
CA GLN A 389 9.40 7.53 -13.26
C GLN A 389 8.93 7.66 -11.80
N LEU A 390 9.38 6.78 -10.89
CA LEU A 390 9.07 6.92 -9.48
C LEU A 390 9.69 8.18 -8.86
N MET A 391 10.86 8.62 -9.33
CA MET A 391 11.49 9.85 -8.84
C MET A 391 10.74 11.12 -9.28
N LEU A 392 10.02 11.09 -10.41
CA LEU A 392 9.08 12.16 -10.77
C LEU A 392 7.91 12.25 -9.77
N ILE A 393 7.29 11.13 -9.43
CA ILE A 393 6.21 11.08 -8.43
C ILE A 393 6.73 11.47 -7.05
N ALA A 394 7.88 10.93 -6.66
CA ALA A 394 8.46 11.13 -5.34
C ALA A 394 9.19 12.46 -5.16
N GLN A 395 9.39 13.23 -6.23
CA GLN A 395 10.22 14.43 -6.26
C GLN A 395 11.60 14.16 -5.61
N ASN A 396 12.30 13.14 -6.11
CA ASN A 396 13.59 12.64 -5.60
C ASN A 396 13.61 12.14 -4.13
N ASN A 397 12.46 12.00 -3.47
CA ASN A 397 12.39 11.39 -2.14
C ASN A 397 12.53 9.86 -2.21
N ARG A 398 13.76 9.36 -2.03
CA ARG A 398 14.08 7.92 -2.01
C ARG A 398 13.41 7.13 -0.87
N ARG A 399 12.81 7.82 0.11
CA ARG A 399 12.16 7.25 1.30
C ARG A 399 10.63 7.31 1.26
N ILE A 400 10.02 7.56 0.09
CA ILE A 400 8.55 7.69 -0.06
C ILE A 400 7.79 6.46 0.47
N PHE A 401 8.38 5.26 0.42
CA PHE A 401 7.78 4.00 0.88
C PHE A 401 8.24 3.57 2.28
N LEU A 402 8.71 4.50 3.12
CA LEU A 402 9.17 4.19 4.48
C LEU A 402 8.11 3.48 5.33
N LYS A 403 6.84 3.86 5.18
CA LYS A 403 5.70 3.25 5.88
C LYS A 403 5.46 1.79 5.50
N GLU A 404 5.93 1.39 4.31
CA GLU A 404 5.86 0.02 3.79
C GLU A 404 7.16 -0.77 4.06
N GLY A 405 8.07 -0.23 4.90
CA GLY A 405 9.33 -0.89 5.26
C GLY A 405 10.45 -0.74 4.21
N ILE A 406 10.29 0.14 3.22
CA ILE A 406 11.32 0.41 2.20
C ILE A 406 12.03 1.72 2.56
N PHE A 407 13.20 1.60 3.20
CA PHE A 407 14.02 2.74 3.64
C PHE A 407 14.66 3.52 2.49
N ASN A 408 15.07 2.82 1.42
CA ASN A 408 15.68 3.42 0.25
C ASN A 408 15.26 2.64 -1.00
N ILE A 409 14.54 3.29 -1.90
CA ILE A 409 14.10 2.69 -3.16
C ILE A 409 15.30 2.30 -4.04
N GLU A 410 16.32 3.14 -4.12
CA GLU A 410 17.47 2.93 -5.02
C GLU A 410 18.18 1.60 -4.72
N ASP A 411 18.27 1.22 -3.44
CA ASP A 411 18.90 -0.03 -3.04
C ASP A 411 18.12 -1.27 -3.51
N ARG A 412 16.79 -1.15 -3.66
CA ARG A 412 15.96 -2.23 -4.24
C ARG A 412 16.23 -2.38 -5.73
N PHE A 413 16.37 -1.28 -6.46
CA PHE A 413 16.72 -1.31 -7.89
C PHE A 413 18.15 -1.84 -8.12
N LYS A 414 19.12 -1.48 -7.28
CA LYS A 414 20.47 -2.06 -7.31
C LYS A 414 20.50 -3.56 -7.06
N LYS A 415 19.60 -4.09 -6.22
CA LYS A 415 19.46 -5.54 -5.99
C LYS A 415 18.81 -6.24 -7.18
N ALA A 416 17.80 -5.63 -7.79
CA ALA A 416 17.18 -6.16 -9.01
C ALA A 416 18.16 -6.25 -10.17
N ASP A 417 19.06 -5.26 -10.30
CA ASP A 417 20.14 -5.27 -11.29
C ASP A 417 21.14 -6.43 -11.08
N LYS A 418 21.24 -6.93 -9.85
CA LYS A 418 22.03 -8.12 -9.48
C LYS A 418 21.27 -9.43 -9.62
N GLY A 419 20.02 -9.41 -10.10
CA GLY A 419 19.19 -10.59 -10.37
C GLY A 419 18.01 -10.81 -9.41
N ASP A 420 17.87 -10.04 -8.32
CA ASP A 420 16.73 -10.18 -7.40
C ASP A 420 15.54 -9.29 -7.81
N ILE A 421 14.79 -9.74 -8.82
CA ILE A 421 13.66 -9.01 -9.41
C ILE A 421 12.45 -8.92 -8.45
N SER A 422 12.36 -9.82 -7.45
CA SER A 422 11.22 -9.87 -6.52
C SER A 422 10.98 -8.54 -5.80
N GLN A 423 12.05 -7.80 -5.51
CA GLN A 423 12.03 -6.48 -4.86
C GLN A 423 11.24 -5.42 -5.64
N LEU A 424 11.18 -5.55 -6.97
CA LEU A 424 10.45 -4.60 -7.82
C LEU A 424 8.96 -4.92 -7.86
N ALA A 425 8.58 -6.17 -7.65
CA ALA A 425 7.18 -6.57 -7.58
C ALA A 425 6.48 -5.86 -6.42
N ASP A 426 7.13 -5.80 -5.25
CA ASP A 426 6.61 -5.10 -4.07
C ASP A 426 6.40 -3.61 -4.34
N ILE A 427 7.38 -2.95 -4.96
CA ILE A 427 7.29 -1.52 -5.32
C ILE A 427 6.12 -1.29 -6.29
N LEU A 428 5.99 -2.14 -7.32
CA LEU A 428 4.89 -2.05 -8.27
C LEU A 428 3.54 -2.28 -7.60
N GLN A 429 3.41 -3.20 -6.65
CA GLN A 429 2.16 -3.42 -5.91
C GLN A 429 1.76 -2.20 -5.07
N ILE A 430 2.73 -1.47 -4.52
CA ILE A 430 2.47 -0.28 -3.69
C ILE A 430 1.91 0.87 -4.55
N ILE A 431 2.57 1.19 -5.66
CA ILE A 431 2.35 2.45 -6.40
C ILE A 431 1.66 2.28 -7.76
N SER A 432 1.62 1.06 -8.30
CA SER A 432 1.08 0.80 -9.64
C SER A 432 -0.21 -0.01 -9.62
N ILE A 433 -1.08 0.29 -10.57
CA ILE A 433 -2.26 -0.50 -10.89
C ILE A 433 -2.02 -1.12 -12.26
N ARG A 434 -1.82 -2.44 -12.28
CA ARG A 434 -1.48 -3.20 -13.48
C ARG A 434 -2.41 -4.38 -13.65
N ARG A 435 -3.22 -4.36 -14.70
CA ARG A 435 -4.09 -5.48 -15.07
C ARG A 435 -3.89 -5.87 -16.52
N THR A 436 -3.99 -7.17 -16.77
CA THR A 436 -3.92 -7.76 -18.10
C THR A 436 -5.32 -7.99 -18.65
N ARG A 437 -5.47 -8.07 -19.97
CA ARG A 437 -6.75 -8.47 -20.59
C ARG A 437 -7.22 -9.83 -20.08
N GLN A 438 -6.30 -10.77 -19.85
CA GLN A 438 -6.62 -12.08 -19.30
C GLN A 438 -7.14 -11.99 -17.86
N TYR A 439 -6.53 -11.14 -17.03
CA TYR A 439 -7.00 -10.89 -15.68
C TYR A 439 -8.45 -10.35 -15.69
N ILE A 440 -8.76 -9.41 -16.58
CA ILE A 440 -10.12 -8.88 -16.72
C ILE A 440 -11.10 -9.97 -17.17
N LYS A 441 -10.75 -10.78 -18.19
CA LYS A 441 -11.59 -11.91 -18.64
C LYS A 441 -11.90 -12.90 -17.51
N ASN A 442 -10.92 -13.21 -16.67
CA ASN A 442 -11.07 -14.23 -15.64
C ASN A 442 -11.83 -13.73 -14.40
N ASN A 443 -11.69 -12.45 -14.03
CA ASN A 443 -12.21 -11.92 -12.76
C ASN A 443 -13.42 -10.98 -12.93
N TYR A 444 -13.68 -10.50 -14.15
CA TYR A 444 -14.81 -9.63 -14.47
C TYR A 444 -15.53 -10.15 -15.73
N PRO A 445 -16.07 -11.38 -15.71
CA PRO A 445 -16.72 -11.99 -16.87
C PRO A 445 -18.01 -11.27 -17.31
N ASP A 446 -18.59 -10.47 -16.42
CA ASP A 446 -19.82 -9.69 -16.58
C ASP A 446 -19.55 -8.20 -16.85
N ALA A 447 -18.31 -7.81 -17.15
CA ALA A 447 -17.94 -6.42 -17.39
C ALA A 447 -18.68 -5.83 -18.60
N LYS A 448 -19.32 -4.67 -18.40
CA LYS A 448 -20.07 -3.94 -19.44
C LYS A 448 -19.64 -2.47 -19.49
N TYR A 449 -19.84 -1.83 -20.63
CA TYR A 449 -19.70 -0.38 -20.81
C TYR A 449 -20.91 0.17 -21.57
N LYS A 450 -21.18 1.47 -21.45
CA LYS A 450 -22.20 2.13 -22.28
C LYS A 450 -21.58 2.64 -23.58
N ASP A 451 -22.27 2.43 -24.69
CA ASP A 451 -21.92 3.07 -25.96
C ASP A 451 -22.40 4.53 -26.02
N GLU A 452 -22.08 5.22 -27.12
CA GLU A 452 -22.50 6.62 -27.38
C GLU A 452 -24.03 6.81 -27.38
N LYS A 453 -24.81 5.73 -27.48
CA LYS A 453 -26.28 5.75 -27.45
C LYS A 453 -26.84 5.35 -26.07
N GLY A 454 -25.97 5.17 -25.06
CA GLY A 454 -26.34 4.79 -23.71
C GLY A 454 -26.71 3.30 -23.55
N LYS A 455 -26.45 2.46 -24.57
CA LYS A 455 -26.73 1.03 -24.51
C LYS A 455 -25.57 0.28 -23.85
N TRP A 456 -25.90 -0.62 -22.93
CA TRP A 456 -24.92 -1.50 -22.30
C TRP A 456 -24.42 -2.58 -23.28
N ILE A 457 -23.09 -2.69 -23.39
CA ILE A 457 -22.38 -3.66 -24.23
C ILE A 457 -21.40 -4.45 -23.36
N ASP A 458 -21.40 -5.77 -23.52
CA ASP A 458 -20.43 -6.65 -22.86
C ASP A 458 -19.02 -6.46 -23.42
N ILE A 459 -18.03 -6.38 -22.53
CA ILE A 459 -16.63 -6.24 -22.92
C ILE A 459 -16.12 -7.56 -23.48
N LYS A 460 -15.85 -7.56 -24.79
CA LYS A 460 -15.25 -8.69 -25.50
C LYS A 460 -13.93 -8.27 -26.13
N PHE A 461 -12.85 -8.93 -25.73
CA PHE A 461 -11.55 -8.72 -26.37
C PHE A 461 -11.44 -9.59 -27.61
N PRO A 462 -10.96 -9.05 -28.75
CA PRO A 462 -10.77 -9.83 -29.97
C PRO A 462 -9.79 -10.98 -29.73
N GLU A 463 -10.06 -12.12 -30.37
CA GLU A 463 -9.09 -13.21 -30.43
C GLU A 463 -7.93 -12.82 -31.34
N ARG A 464 -6.71 -12.94 -30.82
CA ARG A 464 -5.51 -12.66 -31.61
C ARG A 464 -5.26 -13.85 -32.54
N LYS A 465 -5.45 -13.63 -33.84
CA LYS A 465 -4.95 -14.54 -34.87
C LYS A 465 -3.62 -14.00 -35.36
N LEU A 466 -2.53 -14.66 -34.98
CA LEU A 466 -1.19 -14.28 -35.45
C LEU A 466 -1.03 -14.77 -36.89
N THR A 467 -0.67 -13.88 -37.79
CA THR A 467 -0.24 -14.19 -39.15
C THR A 467 1.22 -13.79 -39.28
N GLU A 468 2.06 -14.74 -39.66
CA GLU A 468 3.47 -14.48 -39.95
C GLU A 468 3.61 -14.01 -41.39
N ILE A 469 4.30 -12.89 -41.58
CA ILE A 469 4.66 -12.38 -42.90
C ILE A 469 6.16 -12.58 -43.03
N TYR A 470 6.57 -13.48 -43.91
CA TYR A 470 7.96 -13.67 -44.28
C TYR A 470 8.29 -12.69 -45.41
N TYR A 471 9.34 -11.90 -45.21
CA TYR A 471 9.88 -11.00 -46.25
C TYR A 471 11.38 -11.25 -46.38
N SER A 472 11.89 -11.11 -47.60
CA SER A 472 13.31 -11.24 -47.90
C SER A 472 13.92 -9.85 -48.07
N LEU A 473 14.82 -9.49 -47.17
CA LEU A 473 15.59 -8.24 -47.28
C LEU A 473 16.45 -8.24 -48.56
N ASP A 474 17.00 -9.41 -48.93
CA ASP A 474 17.82 -9.55 -50.13
C ASP A 474 17.01 -9.32 -51.42
N GLU A 475 15.78 -9.85 -51.49
CA GLU A 475 14.88 -9.61 -52.63
C GLU A 475 14.46 -8.13 -52.69
N THR A 476 14.22 -7.51 -51.53
CA THR A 476 13.77 -6.12 -51.41
C THR A 476 14.85 -5.13 -51.85
N TYR A 477 16.11 -5.40 -51.47
CA TYR A 477 17.23 -4.49 -51.68
C TYR A 477 18.21 -4.94 -52.76
N GLN A 478 17.94 -6.04 -53.47
CA GLN A 478 18.69 -6.52 -54.64
C GLN A 478 20.21 -6.58 -54.41
N GLY A 479 20.63 -7.10 -53.26
CA GLY A 479 22.06 -7.24 -52.89
C GLY A 479 22.71 -5.98 -52.29
N LEU A 480 22.02 -4.83 -52.27
CA LEU A 480 22.51 -3.61 -51.60
C LEU A 480 22.68 -3.83 -50.09
N TYR A 481 21.78 -4.60 -49.47
CA TYR A 481 21.87 -4.94 -48.05
C TYR A 481 23.21 -5.60 -47.72
N TYR A 482 23.61 -6.63 -48.48
CA TYR A 482 24.87 -7.33 -48.30
C TYR A 482 26.08 -6.40 -48.49
N GLN A 483 26.06 -5.54 -49.51
CA GLN A 483 27.14 -4.56 -49.74
C GLN A 483 27.30 -3.60 -48.57
N ILE A 484 26.19 -3.10 -48.01
CA ILE A 484 26.23 -2.20 -46.85
C ILE A 484 26.68 -2.95 -45.60
N ALA A 485 26.17 -4.16 -45.37
CA ALA A 485 26.55 -4.99 -44.23
C ALA A 485 28.05 -5.33 -44.25
N GLU A 486 28.57 -5.73 -45.40
CA GLU A 486 30.00 -6.00 -45.59
C GLU A 486 30.87 -4.77 -45.29
N LYS A 487 30.42 -3.57 -45.73
CA LYS A 487 31.09 -2.31 -45.40
C LYS A 487 31.08 -2.00 -43.91
N ILE A 488 29.96 -2.22 -43.23
CA ILE A 488 29.84 -1.99 -41.78
C ILE A 488 30.76 -2.95 -41.02
N GLU A 489 30.81 -4.22 -41.40
CA GLU A 489 31.61 -5.22 -40.69
C GLU A 489 33.11 -5.07 -40.95
N LYS A 490 33.52 -4.85 -42.21
CA LYS A 490 34.93 -4.92 -42.62
C LYS A 490 35.61 -3.55 -42.74
N GLU A 491 34.89 -2.50 -43.16
CA GLU A 491 35.49 -1.20 -43.45
C GLU A 491 35.25 -0.15 -42.36
N LEU A 492 34.19 -0.27 -41.56
CA LEU A 492 33.85 0.71 -40.52
C LEU A 492 34.75 0.57 -39.28
N ASN A 493 35.81 1.37 -39.23
CA ASN A 493 36.85 1.27 -38.20
C ASN A 493 36.40 1.66 -36.78
N LEU A 494 35.40 2.54 -36.63
CA LEU A 494 34.91 3.03 -35.33
C LEU A 494 36.04 3.47 -34.38
N ALA A 495 37.06 4.15 -34.92
CA ALA A 495 38.34 4.38 -34.24
C ALA A 495 38.23 5.06 -32.86
N TYR A 496 37.27 5.98 -32.69
CA TYR A 496 37.05 6.67 -31.42
C TYR A 496 36.46 5.79 -30.31
N TYR A 497 35.89 4.64 -30.67
CA TYR A 497 35.45 3.60 -29.73
C TYR A 497 36.52 2.57 -29.42
N ARG A 498 37.60 2.56 -30.20
CA ARG A 498 38.69 1.58 -30.16
C ARG A 498 40.04 2.27 -29.90
N LEU A 499 40.04 3.33 -29.10
CA LEU A 499 41.22 4.19 -28.88
C LEU A 499 42.45 3.41 -28.40
N GLU A 500 42.27 2.37 -27.59
CA GLU A 500 43.37 1.49 -27.15
C GLU A 500 44.10 0.79 -28.30
N GLU A 501 43.44 0.55 -29.45
CA GLU A 501 44.08 -0.01 -30.65
C GLU A 501 45.06 0.95 -31.30
N TYR A 502 44.81 2.25 -31.13
CA TYR A 502 45.59 3.34 -31.70
C TYR A 502 46.54 3.98 -30.67
N ARG A 503 46.68 3.38 -29.48
CA ARG A 503 47.61 3.86 -28.45
C ARG A 503 49.05 3.78 -28.97
N ILE A 504 49.73 4.93 -28.93
CA ILE A 504 51.11 5.13 -29.43
C ILE A 504 52.15 5.03 -28.29
N THR A 505 51.75 5.34 -27.05
CA THR A 505 52.66 5.38 -25.88
C THR A 505 52.07 4.61 -24.69
N GLY A 506 52.94 3.97 -23.90
CA GLY A 506 52.56 3.14 -22.76
C GLY A 506 52.11 1.71 -23.12
N LYS A 507 51.88 0.88 -22.10
CA LYS A 507 51.31 -0.47 -22.30
C LYS A 507 49.80 -0.33 -22.60
N ARG A 508 49.31 -1.19 -23.50
CA ARG A 508 47.87 -1.31 -23.81
C ARG A 508 47.19 -2.08 -22.68
N ASP A 509 46.02 -1.62 -22.28
CA ASP A 509 45.17 -2.38 -21.36
C ASP A 509 44.34 -3.37 -22.19
N GLU A 510 44.74 -4.64 -22.17
CA GLU A 510 44.07 -5.74 -22.90
C GLU A 510 42.58 -5.88 -22.51
N MET A 511 42.24 -5.61 -21.24
CA MET A 511 40.86 -5.73 -20.74
C MET A 511 40.01 -4.54 -21.16
N GLU A 512 40.58 -3.34 -21.18
CA GLU A 512 39.94 -2.14 -21.73
C GLU A 512 39.76 -2.25 -23.25
N LEU A 513 40.77 -2.75 -23.96
CA LEU A 513 40.72 -3.03 -25.39
C LEU A 513 39.61 -4.02 -25.75
N GLY A 514 39.47 -5.11 -24.98
CA GLY A 514 38.39 -6.09 -25.17
C GLY A 514 37.00 -5.46 -25.02
N ARG A 515 36.82 -4.59 -24.01
CA ARG A 515 35.56 -3.85 -23.80
C ARG A 515 35.26 -2.88 -24.94
N MET A 516 36.27 -2.16 -25.42
CA MET A 516 36.17 -1.23 -26.54
C MET A 516 35.80 -1.91 -27.86
N LYS A 517 36.40 -3.08 -28.15
CA LYS A 517 36.02 -3.91 -29.31
C LYS A 517 34.58 -4.39 -29.23
N ALA A 518 34.15 -4.86 -28.06
CA ALA A 518 32.77 -5.27 -27.85
C ALA A 518 31.77 -4.12 -28.09
N LEU A 519 32.10 -2.90 -27.61
CA LEU A 519 31.30 -1.71 -27.88
C LEU A 519 31.21 -1.38 -29.38
N GLY A 520 32.33 -1.48 -30.10
CA GLY A 520 32.34 -1.33 -31.57
C GLY A 520 31.40 -2.32 -32.27
N GLY A 521 31.43 -3.59 -31.87
CA GLY A 521 30.55 -4.63 -32.42
C GLY A 521 29.06 -4.38 -32.13
N ILE A 522 28.73 -3.87 -30.93
CA ILE A 522 27.35 -3.46 -30.59
C ILE A 522 26.87 -2.37 -31.55
N LEU A 523 27.69 -1.35 -31.82
CA LEU A 523 27.33 -0.25 -32.71
C LEU A 523 27.15 -0.69 -34.17
N GLN A 524 28.01 -1.60 -34.66
CA GLN A 524 27.84 -2.23 -35.97
C GLN A 524 26.50 -2.98 -36.04
N THR A 525 26.18 -3.75 -34.99
CA THR A 525 24.91 -4.49 -34.89
C THR A 525 23.70 -3.54 -34.87
N LEU A 526 23.79 -2.41 -34.15
CA LEU A 526 22.73 -1.41 -34.12
C LEU A 526 22.51 -0.79 -35.51
N LEU A 527 23.58 -0.47 -36.24
CA LEU A 527 23.49 0.04 -37.61
C LEU A 527 22.82 -0.97 -38.56
N LEU A 528 23.16 -2.26 -38.44
CA LEU A 528 22.52 -3.34 -39.20
C LEU A 528 21.02 -3.45 -38.87
N LYS A 529 20.64 -3.42 -37.58
CA LYS A 529 19.23 -3.42 -37.17
C LYS A 529 18.45 -2.22 -37.72
N ARG A 530 19.08 -1.04 -37.76
CA ARG A 530 18.46 0.15 -38.37
C ARG A 530 18.27 -0.02 -39.88
N LEU A 531 19.22 -0.67 -40.55
CA LEU A 531 19.11 -1.02 -41.98
C LEU A 531 18.00 -2.05 -42.23
N GLU A 532 17.86 -3.06 -41.37
CA GLU A 532 16.75 -4.04 -41.42
C GLU A 532 15.38 -3.36 -41.27
N SER A 533 15.30 -2.33 -40.42
CA SER A 533 14.08 -1.57 -40.19
C SER A 533 13.72 -0.66 -41.37
N SER A 534 14.65 0.15 -41.87
CA SER A 534 14.46 1.02 -43.04
C SER A 534 15.78 1.64 -43.51
N VAL A 535 15.95 1.75 -44.83
CA VAL A 535 17.08 2.48 -45.45
C VAL A 535 17.12 3.94 -44.99
N GLU A 536 15.97 4.58 -44.76
CA GLU A 536 15.92 5.96 -44.30
C GLU A 536 16.34 6.08 -42.82
N ALA A 537 15.95 5.12 -41.99
CA ALA A 537 16.39 5.07 -40.59
C ALA A 537 17.92 4.87 -40.52
N PHE A 538 18.46 3.96 -41.33
CA PHE A 538 19.90 3.75 -41.47
C PHE A 538 20.63 5.01 -41.94
N ARG A 539 20.14 5.67 -43.00
CA ARG A 539 20.73 6.91 -43.53
C ARG A 539 20.78 7.99 -42.46
N LYS A 540 19.70 8.19 -41.71
CA LYS A 540 19.66 9.14 -40.59
C LYS A 540 20.67 8.79 -39.52
N SER A 541 20.77 7.53 -39.09
CA SER A 541 21.76 7.10 -38.11
C SER A 541 23.20 7.37 -38.55
N ILE A 542 23.53 7.10 -39.81
CA ILE A 542 24.85 7.40 -40.38
C ILE A 542 25.10 8.90 -40.43
N GLN A 543 24.13 9.70 -40.89
CA GLN A 543 24.26 11.15 -40.95
C GLN A 543 24.51 11.75 -39.57
N THR A 544 23.75 11.34 -38.54
CA THR A 544 23.96 11.77 -37.15
C THR A 544 25.37 11.43 -36.64
N GLN A 545 25.91 10.27 -36.99
CA GLN A 545 27.30 9.92 -36.64
C GLN A 545 28.32 10.79 -37.36
N ILE A 546 28.11 11.08 -38.65
CA ILE A 546 28.98 11.96 -39.45
C ILE A 546 28.98 13.38 -38.85
N ASP A 547 27.80 13.90 -38.53
CA ASP A 547 27.64 15.26 -38.00
C ASP A 547 28.31 15.38 -36.62
N PHE A 548 28.11 14.38 -35.75
CA PHE A 548 28.78 14.30 -34.46
C PHE A 548 30.31 14.27 -34.61
N LEU A 549 30.85 13.38 -35.44
CA LEU A 549 32.30 13.23 -35.63
C LEU A 549 32.92 14.48 -36.25
N SER A 550 32.21 15.14 -37.17
CA SER A 550 32.65 16.39 -37.80
C SER A 550 32.73 17.51 -36.77
N HIS A 551 31.70 17.68 -35.95
CA HIS A 551 31.71 18.66 -34.85
C HIS A 551 32.77 18.35 -33.79
N PHE A 552 32.87 17.07 -33.39
CA PHE A 552 33.88 16.65 -32.43
C PHE A 552 35.29 16.92 -32.95
N LYS A 553 35.56 16.66 -34.23
CA LYS A 553 36.86 16.96 -34.87
C LYS A 553 37.19 18.45 -34.81
N ASP A 554 36.24 19.32 -35.10
CA ASP A 554 36.45 20.78 -35.08
C ASP A 554 36.71 21.32 -33.67
N VAL A 555 36.05 20.73 -32.69
CA VAL A 555 36.27 21.02 -31.27
C VAL A 555 37.61 20.48 -30.78
N PHE A 556 37.94 19.24 -31.14
CA PHE A 556 39.17 18.58 -30.75
C PHE A 556 40.41 19.31 -31.27
N LYS A 557 40.33 19.85 -32.50
CA LYS A 557 41.37 20.74 -33.07
C LYS A 557 41.61 22.01 -32.24
N LYS A 558 40.63 22.45 -31.43
CA LYS A 558 40.75 23.60 -30.52
C LYS A 558 41.27 23.20 -29.14
N GLY A 559 41.73 21.96 -28.96
CA GLY A 559 42.28 21.45 -27.70
C GLY A 559 41.24 21.01 -26.67
N MET A 560 39.96 20.98 -27.04
CA MET A 560 38.86 20.63 -26.15
C MET A 560 38.50 19.14 -26.25
N VAL A 561 38.20 18.51 -25.12
CA VAL A 561 37.83 17.08 -25.05
C VAL A 561 36.45 16.89 -24.44
N LEU A 562 35.72 15.88 -24.92
CA LEU A 562 34.40 15.52 -24.39
C LEU A 562 34.48 15.05 -22.94
N ARG A 563 33.61 15.60 -22.08
CA ARG A 563 33.44 15.11 -20.71
C ARG A 563 32.79 13.73 -20.72
N ARG A 564 33.28 12.82 -19.87
CA ARG A 564 32.75 11.45 -19.69
C ARG A 564 31.22 11.38 -19.50
N LYS A 565 30.64 12.37 -18.80
CA LYS A 565 29.19 12.47 -18.57
C LYS A 565 28.40 12.70 -19.88
N PHE A 566 28.94 13.49 -20.79
CA PHE A 566 28.33 13.75 -22.10
C PHE A 566 28.47 12.55 -23.04
N TYR A 567 29.62 11.87 -22.99
CA TYR A 567 29.83 10.63 -23.76
C TYR A 567 28.81 9.54 -23.39
N ASN A 568 28.55 9.34 -22.09
CA ASN A 568 27.51 8.41 -21.64
C ASN A 568 26.11 8.85 -22.11
N LYS A 569 25.82 10.17 -22.09
CA LYS A 569 24.56 10.74 -22.60
C LYS A 569 24.37 10.47 -24.10
N TYR A 570 25.43 10.57 -24.90
CA TYR A 570 25.41 10.30 -26.34
C TYR A 570 25.22 8.82 -26.68
N ILE A 571 25.86 7.89 -25.94
CA ILE A 571 25.64 6.45 -26.11
C ILE A 571 24.18 6.08 -25.84
N THR A 572 23.60 6.56 -24.74
CA THR A 572 22.19 6.31 -24.42
C THR A 572 21.25 6.93 -25.45
N TYR A 573 21.59 8.08 -26.04
CA TYR A 573 20.83 8.69 -27.14
C TYR A 573 20.81 7.81 -28.40
N LEU A 574 21.93 7.20 -28.77
CA LEU A 574 22.01 6.29 -29.95
C LEU A 574 21.15 5.03 -29.78
N GLU A 575 20.91 4.60 -28.55
CA GLU A 575 20.04 3.47 -28.20
C GLU A 575 18.55 3.85 -28.21
N GLU A 576 18.19 5.14 -28.18
CA GLU A 576 16.81 5.61 -28.21
C GLU A 576 16.32 5.80 -29.66
N GLU A 577 15.09 5.36 -29.93
CA GLU A 577 14.60 5.21 -31.31
C GLU A 577 14.08 6.50 -31.97
N PHE A 578 13.98 7.62 -31.25
CA PHE A 578 13.36 8.85 -31.74
C PHE A 578 13.84 10.11 -31.01
N GLN A 579 14.91 10.77 -31.49
CA GLN A 579 15.17 12.20 -31.22
C GLN A 579 15.87 12.86 -32.43
N GLU A 580 15.67 14.17 -32.57
CA GLU A 580 16.18 14.97 -33.70
C GLU A 580 17.70 15.22 -33.58
N PRO A 581 18.48 15.13 -34.67
CA PRO A 581 19.95 15.25 -34.66
C PRO A 581 20.49 16.59 -34.15
N ASP A 582 19.74 17.67 -34.29
CA ASP A 582 20.22 19.03 -34.08
C ASP A 582 20.53 19.36 -32.61
N SER A 583 19.87 18.69 -31.64
CA SER A 583 20.09 18.96 -30.21
C SER A 583 21.46 18.47 -29.71
N ILE A 584 22.06 17.47 -30.36
CA ILE A 584 23.35 16.89 -29.94
C ILE A 584 24.49 17.89 -30.16
N ILE A 585 24.41 18.68 -31.24
CA ILE A 585 25.47 19.60 -31.67
C ILE A 585 25.57 20.81 -30.74
N GLU A 586 24.43 21.31 -30.25
CA GLU A 586 24.41 22.42 -29.29
C GLU A 586 24.85 21.98 -27.89
N GLU A 587 24.47 20.77 -27.49
CA GLU A 587 24.85 20.22 -26.20
C GLU A 587 26.33 19.80 -26.13
N LEU A 588 26.88 19.37 -27.28
CA LEU A 588 28.32 19.23 -27.51
C LEU A 588 29.05 20.51 -27.10
N LYS A 589 28.64 21.68 -27.60
CA LYS A 589 29.28 22.98 -27.34
C LYS A 589 29.26 23.37 -25.86
N LYS A 590 28.19 23.04 -25.12
CA LYS A 590 28.03 23.33 -23.68
C LYS A 590 28.90 22.45 -22.76
N ASN A 591 29.33 21.27 -23.23
CA ASN A 591 30.02 20.26 -22.41
C ASN A 591 31.51 20.06 -22.75
N LEU A 592 32.08 20.98 -23.52
CA LEU A 592 33.51 20.99 -23.87
C LEU A 592 34.35 21.43 -22.66
N LYS A 593 35.52 20.83 -22.49
CA LYS A 593 36.52 21.27 -21.53
C LYS A 593 37.85 21.47 -22.23
#